data_AF-A0A251X3E6-F1
#
_entry.id   AF-A0A251X3E6-F1
#
_cell.length_a   1.000
_cell.length_b   1.000
_cell.length_c   1.000
_cell.angle_alpha   90.00
_cell.angle_beta   90.00
_cell.angle_gamma   90.00
#
_symmetry.space_group_name_H-M   'P 1'
#
loop_
_entity.id
_entity.type
_entity.pdbx_description
1 polymer ?
#
loop_
_entity_poly.entity_id
_entity_poly.type
_entity_poly.pdbx_seq_one_letter_code
_entity_poly.pdbx_strand_id
1 'polypeptide(L)'
;MNIRMGLRKAAQLAVVGVMMSWYTVQAQSISGYYAPYAGGTEQRVSQDGNGTASHYGAGWAYAIDFAGVFDVHAPKEGVVEMVGQDSTKPKFCLDNPRYWNGPATYIRIKHPDGLYSYYFHLSKTDVTVNQRVERGQKIGVSGNTGCSTAAHLHFQLSKQPNMKRDSSVDVVFDDIGKPKSGKSYLSKNYRNSQLSRVVVNCPLSVNENSSNGGVCKATAYYTDNSSKTVTPSSWSDNSTALSVSTNGTLSTTNVNADTNATITGSYSENGKTMQGSATVKILNALAAPIVSIRMK
;
A
#
# COMPACT_ATOMS: atom_id res chain seq x y z
N MET A 1 -80.87 -23.76 47.65
CA MET A 1 -80.03 -24.87 47.17
C MET A 1 -79.61 -24.58 45.72
N ASN A 2 -78.31 -24.40 45.50
CA ASN A 2 -77.55 -24.41 44.23
C ASN A 2 -77.77 -23.35 43.11
N ILE A 3 -76.88 -22.36 43.12
CA ILE A 3 -75.92 -21.89 42.08
C ILE A 3 -76.18 -22.29 40.61
N ARG A 4 -76.12 -21.31 39.69
CA ARG A 4 -75.19 -21.31 38.52
C ARG A 4 -74.99 -19.93 37.87
N MET A 5 -73.71 -19.57 37.75
CA MET A 5 -73.14 -18.43 37.02
C MET A 5 -73.38 -18.51 35.51
N GLY A 6 -73.47 -17.34 34.87
CA GLY A 6 -73.28 -17.16 33.43
C GLY A 6 -72.64 -15.79 33.14
N LEU A 7 -71.33 -15.79 32.85
CA LEU A 7 -70.54 -14.64 32.42
C LEU A 7 -71.13 -13.99 31.14
N ARG A 8 -71.28 -12.66 31.14
CA ARG A 8 -71.33 -11.86 29.89
C ARG A 8 -70.04 -11.07 29.77
N LYS A 9 -69.29 -11.35 28.71
CA LYS A 9 -68.01 -10.71 28.34
C LYS A 9 -68.25 -9.22 28.00
N ALA A 10 -67.51 -8.32 28.63
CA ALA A 10 -67.35 -6.95 28.19
C ALA A 10 -66.25 -6.89 27.11
N ALA A 11 -66.55 -6.30 25.95
CA ALA A 11 -65.56 -6.02 24.92
C ALA A 11 -64.82 -4.73 25.28
N GLN A 12 -63.53 -4.83 25.60
CA GLN A 12 -62.63 -3.67 25.67
C GLN A 12 -62.09 -3.38 24.27
N LEU A 13 -62.39 -2.19 23.73
CA LEU A 13 -61.66 -1.63 22.59
C LEU A 13 -60.22 -1.34 23.03
N ALA A 14 -59.25 -2.11 22.54
CA ALA A 14 -57.85 -1.78 22.64
C ALA A 14 -57.48 -0.84 21.49
N VAL A 15 -57.22 0.43 21.81
CA VAL A 15 -56.58 1.38 20.89
C VAL A 15 -55.10 0.98 20.79
N VAL A 16 -54.72 0.37 19.68
CA VAL A 16 -53.31 0.07 19.38
C VAL A 16 -52.65 1.36 18.90
N GLY A 17 -51.96 2.04 19.80
CA GLY A 17 -51.04 3.11 19.44
C GLY A 17 -49.83 2.53 18.72
N VAL A 18 -49.70 2.78 17.42
CA VAL A 18 -48.50 2.44 16.66
C VAL A 18 -47.40 3.43 17.06
N MET A 19 -46.52 2.99 17.94
CA MET A 19 -45.25 3.67 18.22
C MET A 19 -44.36 3.53 16.98
N MET A 20 -44.36 4.53 16.09
CA MET A 20 -43.32 4.69 15.08
C MET A 20 -42.00 4.99 15.80
N SER A 21 -41.22 3.94 16.04
CA SER A 21 -39.84 4.06 16.51
C SER A 21 -39.00 4.64 15.37
N TRP A 22 -38.51 5.85 15.54
CA TRP A 22 -37.55 6.48 14.65
C TRP A 22 -36.22 5.74 14.79
N TYR A 23 -36.00 4.70 13.98
CA TYR A 23 -34.66 4.14 13.82
C TYR A 23 -33.82 5.16 13.07
N THR A 24 -33.01 5.94 13.79
CA THR A 24 -31.92 6.69 13.20
C THR A 24 -30.96 5.68 12.60
N VAL A 25 -30.97 5.53 11.27
CA VAL A 25 -29.93 4.77 10.56
C VAL A 25 -28.64 5.58 10.69
N GLN A 26 -27.87 5.28 11.72
CA GLN A 26 -26.54 5.85 11.87
C GLN A 26 -25.70 5.28 10.73
N ALA A 27 -25.19 6.15 9.85
CA ALA A 27 -24.35 5.71 8.73
C ALA A 27 -23.19 4.88 9.27
N GLN A 28 -23.14 3.61 8.86
CA GLN A 28 -22.09 2.68 9.26
C GLN A 28 -20.74 3.23 8.77
N SER A 29 -19.83 3.49 9.70
CA SER A 29 -18.48 3.93 9.36
C SER A 29 -17.72 2.82 8.62
N ILE A 30 -16.90 3.21 7.65
CA ILE A 30 -16.07 2.32 6.84
C ILE A 30 -14.69 2.17 7.49
N SER A 31 -14.18 0.93 7.54
CA SER A 31 -12.81 0.58 7.99
C SER A 31 -12.02 -0.10 6.85
N GLY A 32 -10.78 -0.50 7.11
CA GLY A 32 -9.89 -1.09 6.10
C GLY A 32 -9.05 -0.08 5.33
N TYR A 33 -8.94 1.14 5.87
CA TYR A 33 -8.18 2.26 5.32
C TYR A 33 -7.23 2.79 6.38
N TYR A 34 -6.03 3.20 5.97
CA TYR A 34 -5.05 3.84 6.85
C TYR A 34 -5.01 5.34 6.59
N ALA A 35 -4.41 6.12 7.49
CA ALA A 35 -4.23 7.54 7.25
C ALA A 35 -3.46 7.80 5.93
N PRO A 36 -3.82 8.83 5.13
CA PRO A 36 -3.32 9.01 3.75
C PRO A 36 -1.94 9.68 3.66
N TYR A 37 -1.05 9.39 4.62
CA TYR A 37 0.33 9.90 4.69
C TYR A 37 1.28 8.82 5.18
N ALA A 38 2.59 9.05 5.09
CA ALA A 38 3.60 8.03 5.36
C ALA A 38 3.52 7.47 6.80
N GLY A 39 3.62 6.15 6.94
CA GLY A 39 3.80 5.50 8.23
C GLY A 39 5.04 6.01 8.96
N GLY A 40 4.93 6.25 10.27
CA GLY A 40 5.98 6.86 11.09
C GLY A 40 5.99 8.39 11.06
N THR A 41 5.05 9.04 10.34
CA THR A 41 4.89 10.49 10.35
C THR A 41 3.59 10.89 11.05
N GLU A 42 3.59 12.07 11.66
CA GLU A 42 2.43 12.64 12.36
C GLU A 42 1.86 13.81 11.57
N GLN A 43 0.53 13.86 11.41
CA GLN A 43 -0.16 15.00 10.79
C GLN A 43 -1.28 15.52 11.69
N ARG A 44 -1.40 16.85 11.74
CA ARG A 44 -2.49 17.54 12.43
C ARG A 44 -3.72 17.64 11.54
N VAL A 45 -4.89 17.33 12.09
CA VAL A 45 -6.18 17.56 11.42
C VAL A 45 -6.55 19.03 11.60
N SER A 46 -6.61 19.79 10.50
CA SER A 46 -7.14 21.16 10.51
C SER A 46 -8.66 21.16 10.56
N GLN A 47 -9.29 20.22 9.87
CA GLN A 47 -10.75 20.14 9.80
C GLN A 47 -11.21 18.69 9.66
N ASP A 48 -12.14 18.26 10.50
CA ASP A 48 -12.75 16.94 10.46
C ASP A 48 -14.12 16.95 9.77
N GLY A 49 -14.69 15.77 9.56
CA GLY A 49 -16.02 15.60 8.96
C GLY A 49 -17.11 16.26 9.81
N ASN A 50 -18.10 16.87 9.14
CA ASN A 50 -19.14 17.73 9.70
C ASN A 50 -18.61 18.98 10.46
N GLY A 51 -17.37 19.40 10.17
CA GLY A 51 -16.82 20.65 10.66
C GLY A 51 -17.59 21.89 10.18
N THR A 52 -17.58 22.95 10.99
CA THR A 52 -18.41 24.16 10.80
C THR A 52 -17.86 25.17 9.78
N ALA A 53 -16.62 25.00 9.28
CA ALA A 53 -15.96 25.98 8.42
C ALA A 53 -16.30 25.80 6.92
N SER A 54 -16.05 24.61 6.37
CA SER A 54 -16.32 24.28 4.96
C SER A 54 -16.93 22.89 4.77
N HIS A 55 -17.01 22.09 5.83
CA HIS A 55 -17.62 20.75 5.84
C HIS A 55 -19.09 20.78 6.32
N TYR A 56 -19.77 21.92 6.13
CA TYR A 56 -21.21 22.08 6.32
C TYR A 56 -21.90 22.38 4.98
N GLY A 57 -22.79 21.48 4.53
CA GLY A 57 -23.62 21.68 3.34
C GLY A 57 -22.90 21.45 1.98
N ALA A 58 -23.57 20.73 1.07
CA ALA A 58 -23.21 20.43 -0.33
C ALA A 58 -21.74 19.99 -0.64
N GLY A 59 -21.38 18.75 -0.28
CA GLY A 59 -20.38 17.94 -1.01
C GLY A 59 -19.55 16.99 -0.15
N TRP A 60 -19.23 17.42 1.08
CA TRP A 60 -17.98 17.01 1.73
C TRP A 60 -18.17 16.61 3.20
N ALA A 61 -19.33 16.03 3.55
CA ALA A 61 -19.73 15.85 4.94
C ALA A 61 -18.72 15.04 5.78
N TYR A 62 -17.99 14.14 5.14
CA TYR A 62 -16.98 13.30 5.79
C TYR A 62 -15.56 13.51 5.26
N ALA A 63 -15.32 14.64 4.58
CA ALA A 63 -13.97 15.01 4.20
C ALA A 63 -13.12 15.36 5.44
N ILE A 64 -11.82 15.16 5.32
CA ILE A 64 -10.84 15.39 6.38
C ILE A 64 -9.67 16.17 5.79
N ASP A 65 -9.35 17.28 6.44
CA ASP A 65 -8.21 18.12 6.06
C ASP A 65 -7.04 17.88 7.03
N PHE A 66 -5.90 17.49 6.47
CA PHE A 66 -4.65 17.30 7.19
C PHE A 66 -3.68 18.45 6.85
N ALA A 67 -3.29 19.22 7.86
CA ALA A 67 -2.52 20.45 7.69
C ALA A 67 -1.07 20.19 7.27
N GLY A 68 -0.54 21.05 6.39
CA GLY A 68 0.87 21.09 6.03
C GLY A 68 1.19 20.52 4.64
N VAL A 69 2.49 20.55 4.33
CA VAL A 69 3.09 19.96 3.12
C VAL A 69 3.80 18.68 3.53
N PHE A 70 3.33 17.54 3.03
CA PHE A 70 3.86 16.23 3.34
C PHE A 70 3.59 15.24 2.20
N ASP A 71 4.27 14.09 2.27
CA ASP A 71 4.08 13.01 1.32
C ASP A 71 2.71 12.34 1.52
N VAL A 72 1.92 12.31 0.44
CA VAL A 72 0.59 11.69 0.41
C VAL A 72 0.74 10.25 -0.03
N HIS A 73 0.14 9.34 0.74
CA HIS A 73 0.26 7.89 0.55
C HIS A 73 -1.12 7.27 0.38
N ALA A 74 -1.21 6.22 -0.43
CA ALA A 74 -2.44 5.47 -0.61
C ALA A 74 -2.87 4.81 0.73
N PRO A 75 -4.11 5.02 1.20
CA PRO A 75 -4.63 4.46 2.45
C PRO A 75 -5.03 2.98 2.32
N LYS A 76 -5.22 2.52 1.07
CA LYS A 76 -5.61 1.17 0.66
C LYS A 76 -5.17 0.95 -0.78
N GLU A 77 -4.94 -0.29 -1.19
CA GLU A 77 -4.66 -0.64 -2.58
C GLU A 77 -5.81 -0.25 -3.52
N GLY A 78 -5.49 0.04 -4.77
CA GLY A 78 -6.47 0.45 -5.77
C GLY A 78 -5.88 0.71 -7.14
N VAL A 79 -6.71 1.25 -8.03
CA VAL A 79 -6.30 1.71 -9.36
C VAL A 79 -6.55 3.21 -9.44
N VAL A 80 -5.53 3.97 -9.84
CA VAL A 80 -5.62 5.41 -10.09
C VAL A 80 -6.57 5.62 -11.26
N GLU A 81 -7.77 6.12 -10.98
CA GLU A 81 -8.79 6.36 -11.99
C GLU A 81 -8.64 7.75 -12.62
N MET A 82 -8.13 8.71 -11.85
CA MET A 82 -7.95 10.08 -12.33
C MET A 82 -6.74 10.77 -11.70
N VAL A 83 -6.05 11.54 -12.53
CA VAL A 83 -5.06 12.54 -12.13
C VAL A 83 -5.41 13.78 -12.93
N GLY A 84 -5.68 14.89 -12.27
CA GLY A 84 -6.23 16.05 -12.98
C GLY A 84 -6.19 17.35 -12.20
N GLN A 85 -6.78 18.35 -12.82
CA GLN A 85 -6.94 19.68 -12.27
C GLN A 85 -8.42 20.09 -12.30
N ASP A 86 -8.90 20.65 -11.19
CA ASP A 86 -10.25 21.21 -11.08
C ASP A 86 -10.18 22.74 -11.03
N SER A 87 -10.75 23.38 -12.05
CA SER A 87 -10.81 24.85 -12.16
C SER A 87 -12.08 25.44 -11.52
N THR A 88 -12.92 24.62 -10.90
CA THR A 88 -14.16 25.05 -10.26
C THR A 88 -13.85 25.96 -9.08
N LYS A 89 -14.32 27.21 -9.14
CA LYS A 89 -14.16 28.19 -8.07
C LYS A 89 -15.38 28.18 -7.16
N PRO A 90 -15.30 27.67 -5.92
CA PRO A 90 -16.41 27.78 -4.98
C PRO A 90 -16.64 29.26 -4.61
N LYS A 91 -17.87 29.59 -4.20
CA LYS A 91 -18.27 30.97 -3.84
C LYS A 91 -17.28 31.64 -2.89
N PHE A 92 -16.76 30.91 -1.90
CA PHE A 92 -15.75 31.43 -0.98
C PHE A 92 -14.54 32.05 -1.69
N CYS A 93 -13.99 31.42 -2.72
CA CYS A 93 -12.86 31.96 -3.48
C CYS A 93 -13.26 32.95 -4.59
N LEU A 94 -14.53 32.96 -5.01
CA LEU A 94 -15.05 34.07 -5.81
C LEU A 94 -15.10 35.36 -4.98
N ASP A 95 -15.56 35.25 -3.74
CA ASP A 95 -15.66 36.36 -2.80
C ASP A 95 -14.29 36.74 -2.19
N ASN A 96 -13.34 35.79 -2.14
CA ASN A 96 -11.99 35.99 -1.60
C ASN A 96 -10.90 35.53 -2.59
N PRO A 97 -10.65 36.29 -3.69
CA PRO A 97 -9.74 35.87 -4.76
C PRO A 97 -8.30 35.58 -4.32
N ARG A 98 -7.85 36.17 -3.20
CA ARG A 98 -6.52 35.91 -2.62
C ARG A 98 -6.27 34.46 -2.21
N TYR A 99 -7.33 33.66 -2.00
CA TYR A 99 -7.24 32.26 -1.63
C TYR A 99 -7.37 31.31 -2.83
N TRP A 100 -7.43 31.86 -4.05
CA TRP A 100 -7.41 31.08 -5.27
C TRP A 100 -5.96 30.92 -5.77
N ASN A 101 -5.44 29.70 -5.69
CA ASN A 101 -4.06 29.37 -6.06
C ASN A 101 -4.01 28.60 -7.39
N GLY A 102 -4.87 28.96 -8.34
CA GLY A 102 -5.02 28.24 -9.61
C GLY A 102 -5.86 26.96 -9.48
N PRO A 103 -5.99 26.16 -10.55
CA PRO A 103 -6.76 24.91 -10.52
C PRO A 103 -6.26 23.94 -9.44
N ALA A 104 -7.19 23.29 -8.73
CA ALA A 104 -6.87 22.32 -7.69
C ALA A 104 -6.33 21.04 -8.32
N THR A 105 -5.09 20.66 -8.00
CA THR A 105 -4.52 19.39 -8.47
C THR A 105 -5.02 18.26 -7.58
N TYR A 106 -5.49 17.17 -8.19
CA TYR A 106 -6.07 16.06 -7.45
C TYR A 106 -5.78 14.69 -8.05
N ILE A 107 -5.93 13.67 -7.20
CA ILE A 107 -5.91 12.25 -7.55
C ILE A 107 -7.24 11.63 -7.12
N ARG A 108 -7.74 10.68 -7.92
CA ARG A 108 -8.81 9.75 -7.53
C ARG A 108 -8.37 8.31 -7.71
N ILE A 109 -8.51 7.50 -6.67
CA ILE A 109 -8.21 6.06 -6.70
C ILE A 109 -9.50 5.28 -6.46
N LYS A 110 -9.76 4.28 -7.30
CA LYS A 110 -10.84 3.31 -7.14
C LYS A 110 -10.32 2.08 -6.40
N HIS A 111 -11.03 1.65 -5.37
CA HIS A 111 -10.64 0.54 -4.49
C HIS A 111 -11.42 -0.74 -4.79
N PRO A 112 -10.89 -1.93 -4.41
CA PRO A 112 -11.56 -3.21 -4.62
C PRO A 112 -12.92 -3.36 -3.92
N ASP A 113 -13.15 -2.60 -2.85
CA ASP A 113 -14.44 -2.57 -2.13
C ASP A 113 -15.49 -1.68 -2.82
N GLY A 114 -15.18 -1.12 -3.99
CA GLY A 114 -16.07 -0.27 -4.77
C GLY A 114 -16.08 1.20 -4.35
N LEU A 115 -15.31 1.59 -3.34
CA LEU A 115 -15.17 2.98 -2.92
C LEU A 115 -14.10 3.73 -3.73
N TYR A 116 -14.15 5.06 -3.62
CA TYR A 116 -13.22 5.98 -4.26
C TYR A 116 -12.58 6.87 -3.21
N SER A 117 -11.26 6.98 -3.19
CA SER A 117 -10.53 7.99 -2.42
C SER A 117 -10.15 9.17 -3.29
N TYR A 118 -10.24 10.36 -2.72
CA TYR A 118 -9.93 11.64 -3.36
C TYR A 118 -8.88 12.38 -2.53
N TYR A 119 -7.98 13.05 -3.24
CA TYR A 119 -6.87 13.81 -2.68
C TYR A 119 -6.78 15.14 -3.40
N PHE A 120 -7.06 16.24 -2.72
CA PHE A 120 -7.07 17.58 -3.31
C PHE A 120 -5.97 18.48 -2.74
N HIS A 121 -5.82 19.64 -3.39
CA HIS A 121 -4.84 20.68 -3.08
C HIS A 121 -3.38 20.22 -3.25
N LEU A 122 -3.14 19.17 -4.03
CA LEU A 122 -1.79 18.62 -4.22
C LEU A 122 -0.86 19.64 -4.88
N SER A 123 0.41 19.64 -4.50
CA SER A 123 1.47 20.38 -5.20
C SER A 123 2.09 19.55 -6.32
N LYS A 124 2.06 18.23 -6.17
CA LYS A 124 2.65 17.25 -7.11
C LYS A 124 1.89 15.93 -7.06
N THR A 125 1.82 15.26 -8.20
CA THR A 125 1.33 13.88 -8.35
C THR A 125 2.47 12.97 -8.80
N ASP A 126 2.63 11.80 -8.19
CA ASP A 126 3.68 10.82 -8.48
C ASP A 126 3.11 9.54 -9.15
N VAL A 127 1.87 9.61 -9.62
CA VAL A 127 1.16 8.49 -10.25
C VAL A 127 0.50 8.91 -11.55
N THR A 128 0.14 7.91 -12.37
CA THR A 128 -0.55 8.09 -13.65
C THR A 128 -1.89 7.35 -13.68
N VAL A 129 -2.80 7.77 -14.56
CA VAL A 129 -4.10 7.09 -14.75
C VAL A 129 -3.87 5.63 -15.16
N ASN A 130 -4.70 4.73 -14.64
CA ASN A 130 -4.62 3.27 -14.72
C ASN A 130 -3.47 2.61 -13.95
N GLN A 131 -2.64 3.37 -13.25
CA GLN A 131 -1.62 2.80 -12.37
C GLN A 131 -2.26 2.08 -11.19
N ARG A 132 -1.86 0.82 -10.95
CA ARG A 132 -2.18 0.12 -9.70
C ARG A 132 -1.29 0.64 -8.58
N VAL A 133 -1.88 0.90 -7.42
CA VAL A 133 -1.17 1.35 -6.22
C VAL A 133 -1.44 0.40 -5.06
N GLU A 134 -0.43 0.23 -4.21
CA GLU A 134 -0.53 -0.53 -2.96
C GLU A 134 -0.74 0.40 -1.78
N ARG A 135 -1.30 -0.11 -0.67
CA ARG A 135 -1.37 0.63 0.59
C ARG A 135 0.04 1.10 1.02
N GLY A 136 0.14 2.36 1.41
CA GLY A 136 1.38 3.01 1.86
C GLY A 136 2.32 3.39 0.73
N GLN A 137 1.95 3.18 -0.54
CA GLN A 137 2.68 3.73 -1.67
C GLN A 137 2.48 5.24 -1.74
N LYS A 138 3.57 6.00 -1.91
CA LYS A 138 3.52 7.44 -2.18
C LYS A 138 2.81 7.71 -3.51
N ILE A 139 1.85 8.63 -3.50
CA ILE A 139 1.05 9.00 -4.68
C ILE A 139 1.20 10.47 -5.06
N GLY A 140 1.76 11.30 -4.19
CA GLY A 140 2.00 12.71 -4.47
C GLY A 140 2.46 13.47 -3.22
N VAL A 141 2.33 14.78 -3.28
CA VAL A 141 2.68 15.70 -2.19
C VAL A 141 1.53 16.67 -1.97
N SER A 142 1.11 16.87 -0.72
CA SER A 142 0.10 17.86 -0.38
C SER A 142 0.60 19.27 -0.70
N GLY A 143 -0.28 20.26 -0.69
CA GLY A 143 0.08 21.58 -1.19
C GLY A 143 -1.01 22.59 -0.92
N ASN A 144 -1.08 23.61 -1.78
CA ASN A 144 -2.00 24.72 -1.63
C ASN A 144 -2.73 25.07 -2.94
N THR A 145 -2.81 24.16 -3.91
CA THR A 145 -3.50 24.43 -5.20
C THR A 145 -5.01 24.55 -5.01
N GLY A 146 -5.72 25.20 -5.92
CA GLY A 146 -7.18 25.37 -5.78
C GLY A 146 -7.58 26.48 -4.81
N CYS A 147 -8.79 26.36 -4.30
CA CYS A 147 -9.33 27.25 -3.28
C CYS A 147 -8.85 26.81 -1.89
N SER A 148 -7.80 27.44 -1.35
CA SER A 148 -7.17 27.04 -0.10
C SER A 148 -6.54 28.23 0.65
N THR A 149 -6.74 28.27 1.96
CA THR A 149 -6.23 29.35 2.82
C THR A 149 -4.80 29.09 3.31
N ALA A 150 -4.39 27.83 3.40
CA ALA A 150 -3.06 27.37 3.79
C ALA A 150 -2.82 25.95 3.28
N ALA A 151 -1.55 25.54 3.16
CA ALA A 151 -1.23 24.23 2.62
C ALA A 151 -1.80 23.08 3.47
N HIS A 152 -2.49 22.15 2.83
CA HIS A 152 -3.08 20.96 3.46
C HIS A 152 -3.38 19.88 2.41
N LEU A 153 -3.74 18.68 2.88
CA LEU A 153 -4.39 17.65 2.08
C LEU A 153 -5.87 17.62 2.42
N HIS A 154 -6.73 17.77 1.42
CA HIS A 154 -8.15 17.44 1.54
C HIS A 154 -8.39 16.00 1.08
N PHE A 155 -8.82 15.14 2.02
CA PHE A 155 -9.07 13.73 1.80
C PHE A 155 -10.56 13.39 1.93
N GLN A 156 -11.09 12.59 1.01
CA GLN A 156 -12.45 12.08 1.09
C GLN A 156 -12.55 10.64 0.57
N LEU A 157 -13.33 9.79 1.25
CA LEU A 157 -13.87 8.56 0.67
C LEU A 157 -15.29 8.78 0.16
N SER A 158 -15.62 8.12 -0.96
CA SER A 158 -16.92 8.21 -1.61
C SER A 158 -17.40 6.87 -2.15
N LYS A 159 -18.72 6.66 -2.17
CA LYS A 159 -19.39 5.51 -2.82
C LYS A 159 -19.45 5.63 -4.35
N GLN A 160 -19.19 6.82 -4.89
CA GLN A 160 -19.35 7.10 -6.31
C GLN A 160 -18.13 7.86 -6.86
N PRO A 161 -17.92 7.84 -8.20
CA PRO A 161 -16.90 8.65 -8.85
C PRO A 161 -17.30 10.14 -8.94
N ASN A 162 -17.91 10.67 -7.87
CA ASN A 162 -18.10 12.09 -7.64
C ASN A 162 -17.85 12.45 -6.17
N MET A 163 -17.73 13.75 -5.90
CA MET A 163 -17.52 14.32 -4.57
C MET A 163 -18.80 14.96 -4.01
N LYS A 164 -19.97 14.41 -4.34
CA LYS A 164 -21.23 14.93 -3.81
C LYS A 164 -21.44 14.45 -2.37
N ARG A 165 -22.18 15.23 -1.59
CA ARG A 165 -22.35 15.00 -0.14
C ARG A 165 -22.92 13.63 0.19
N ASP A 166 -23.94 13.26 -0.56
CA ASP A 166 -24.66 11.99 -0.48
C ASP A 166 -23.79 10.78 -0.84
N SER A 167 -22.69 11.01 -1.56
CA SER A 167 -21.71 9.98 -1.90
C SER A 167 -20.59 9.85 -0.86
N SER A 168 -20.28 10.91 -0.09
CA SER A 168 -19.21 10.89 0.93
C SER A 168 -19.50 9.88 2.06
N VAL A 169 -18.45 9.19 2.54
CA VAL A 169 -18.58 8.19 3.61
C VAL A 169 -17.69 8.50 4.81
N ASP A 170 -18.23 8.21 5.99
CA ASP A 170 -17.49 8.32 7.25
C ASP A 170 -16.44 7.21 7.34
N VAL A 171 -15.18 7.59 7.51
CA VAL A 171 -14.06 6.66 7.65
C VAL A 171 -13.60 6.59 9.10
N VAL A 172 -13.34 5.37 9.56
CA VAL A 172 -12.55 5.09 10.76
C VAL A 172 -11.27 4.44 10.25
N PHE A 173 -10.16 5.17 10.33
CA PHE A 173 -8.88 4.62 9.90
C PHE A 173 -8.42 3.54 10.87
N ASP A 174 -7.87 2.45 10.35
CA ASP A 174 -7.44 1.31 11.15
C ASP A 174 -6.26 1.66 12.08
N ASP A 175 -5.43 2.63 11.70
CA ASP A 175 -4.24 3.03 12.45
C ASP A 175 -4.46 4.21 13.40
N ILE A 176 -5.31 5.18 13.02
CA ILE A 176 -5.52 6.43 13.78
C ILE A 176 -6.95 6.61 14.31
N GLY A 177 -7.85 5.68 14.03
CA GLY A 177 -9.26 5.76 14.40
C GLY A 177 -10.00 6.87 13.64
N LYS A 178 -10.97 7.51 14.30
CA LYS A 178 -11.73 8.62 13.73
C LYS A 178 -11.01 9.95 13.99
N PRO A 179 -10.50 10.65 12.96
CA PRO A 179 -9.75 11.88 13.18
C PRO A 179 -10.64 13.01 13.70
N LYS A 180 -10.05 13.91 14.50
CA LYS A 180 -10.71 15.06 15.12
C LYS A 180 -9.93 16.34 14.90
N SER A 181 -10.63 17.42 14.57
CA SER A 181 -10.01 18.73 14.35
C SER A 181 -9.18 19.16 15.57
N GLY A 182 -8.00 19.73 15.30
CA GLY A 182 -7.06 20.19 16.32
C GLY A 182 -6.16 19.11 16.90
N LYS A 183 -6.38 17.82 16.59
CA LYS A 183 -5.52 16.72 17.04
C LYS A 183 -4.51 16.31 15.99
N SER A 184 -3.39 15.75 16.44
CA SER A 184 -2.35 15.16 15.60
C SER A 184 -2.35 13.63 15.77
N TYR A 185 -2.02 12.92 14.69
CA TYR A 185 -2.04 11.46 14.66
C TYR A 185 -0.81 10.90 13.97
N LEU A 186 -0.11 9.98 14.63
CA LEU A 186 1.00 9.21 14.05
C LEU A 186 0.43 8.08 13.20
N SER A 187 0.69 8.09 11.90
CA SER A 187 0.22 7.02 11.02
C SER A 187 1.09 5.77 11.12
N LYS A 188 0.45 4.62 10.93
CA LYS A 188 1.11 3.32 10.72
C LYS A 188 0.97 2.85 9.27
N ASN A 189 0.72 3.75 8.32
CA ASN A 189 0.60 3.47 6.89
C ASN A 189 1.98 3.22 6.24
N TYR A 190 2.66 2.20 6.74
CA TYR A 190 3.91 1.73 6.16
C TYR A 190 3.63 1.07 4.81
N ARG A 191 4.55 1.25 3.86
CA ARG A 191 4.45 0.65 2.52
C ARG A 191 4.30 -0.86 2.64
N ASN A 192 3.19 -1.40 2.12
CA ASN A 192 2.86 -2.83 2.19
C ASN A 192 3.51 -3.63 1.05
N SER A 193 4.80 -3.40 0.81
CA SER A 193 5.54 -4.06 -0.26
C SER A 193 5.84 -5.51 0.13
N GLN A 194 5.32 -6.48 -0.62
CA GLN A 194 5.50 -7.90 -0.31
C GLN A 194 6.61 -8.52 -1.15
N LEU A 195 7.39 -9.43 -0.56
CA LEU A 195 8.40 -10.19 -1.29
C LEU A 195 7.75 -10.94 -2.46
N SER A 196 8.21 -10.70 -3.68
CA SER A 196 7.63 -11.23 -4.92
C SER A 196 8.49 -12.32 -5.54
N ARG A 197 9.80 -12.09 -5.66
CA ARG A 197 10.77 -13.10 -6.10
C ARG A 197 12.17 -12.84 -5.54
N VAL A 198 13.04 -13.84 -5.64
CA VAL A 198 14.47 -13.73 -5.36
C VAL A 198 15.24 -14.15 -6.61
N VAL A 199 16.24 -13.37 -7.00
CA VAL A 199 17.17 -13.71 -8.07
C VAL A 199 18.53 -13.98 -7.46
N VAL A 200 19.12 -15.12 -7.81
CA VAL A 200 20.50 -15.46 -7.44
C VAL A 200 21.38 -15.20 -8.65
N ASN A 201 22.49 -14.50 -8.43
CA ASN A 201 23.51 -14.24 -9.43
C ASN A 201 24.83 -14.82 -8.92
N CYS A 202 25.42 -15.74 -9.68
CA CYS A 202 26.70 -16.39 -9.39
C CYS A 202 27.68 -16.17 -10.54
N PRO A 203 28.99 -16.40 -10.34
CA PRO A 203 29.95 -16.56 -11.42
C PRO A 203 29.46 -17.60 -12.45
N LEU A 204 29.63 -17.34 -13.75
CA LEU A 204 29.21 -18.28 -14.80
C LEU A 204 30.00 -19.60 -14.75
N SER A 205 31.25 -19.52 -14.33
CA SER A 205 32.13 -20.67 -14.19
C SER A 205 33.15 -20.50 -13.08
N VAL A 206 33.63 -21.62 -12.54
CA VAL A 206 34.67 -21.71 -11.51
C VAL A 206 35.61 -22.85 -11.90
N ASN A 207 36.92 -22.65 -11.85
CA ASN A 207 37.87 -23.75 -12.08
C ASN A 207 37.76 -24.79 -10.96
N GLU A 208 37.99 -26.05 -11.27
CA GLU A 208 38.13 -27.09 -10.24
C GLU A 208 39.25 -26.75 -9.23
N ASN A 209 39.16 -27.35 -8.04
CA ASN A 209 40.11 -27.14 -6.94
C ASN A 209 40.26 -25.66 -6.51
N SER A 210 39.21 -24.86 -6.65
CA SER A 210 39.18 -23.46 -6.20
C SER A 210 38.63 -23.36 -4.78
N SER A 211 39.35 -22.69 -3.90
CA SER A 211 38.89 -22.33 -2.55
C SER A 211 38.24 -20.95 -2.47
N ASN A 212 38.24 -20.18 -3.57
CA ASN A 212 37.60 -18.88 -3.67
C ASN A 212 37.09 -18.64 -5.09
N GLY A 213 36.11 -19.44 -5.50
CA GLY A 213 35.50 -19.43 -6.83
C GLY A 213 34.65 -18.20 -7.14
N GLY A 214 34.68 -17.17 -6.30
CA GLY A 214 33.76 -16.03 -6.35
C GLY A 214 32.56 -16.20 -5.43
N VAL A 215 31.67 -15.21 -5.46
CA VAL A 215 30.57 -15.07 -4.49
C VAL A 215 29.25 -14.93 -5.23
N CYS A 216 28.29 -15.78 -4.89
CA CYS A 216 26.89 -15.63 -5.27
C CYS A 216 26.22 -14.52 -4.46
N LYS A 217 25.40 -13.69 -5.12
CA LYS A 217 24.60 -12.64 -4.48
C LYS A 217 23.12 -12.87 -4.78
N ALA A 218 22.26 -12.47 -3.84
CA ALA A 218 20.83 -12.53 -4.01
C ALA A 218 20.21 -11.12 -4.04
N THR A 219 19.21 -10.94 -4.90
CA THR A 219 18.39 -9.73 -4.97
C THR A 219 16.93 -10.11 -4.78
N ALA A 220 16.31 -9.59 -3.73
CA ALA A 220 14.88 -9.67 -3.50
C ALA A 220 14.17 -8.60 -4.35
N TYR A 221 13.06 -8.98 -4.96
CA TYR A 221 12.15 -8.09 -5.68
C TYR A 221 10.79 -8.14 -5.02
N TYR A 222 10.09 -7.01 -5.06
CA TYR A 222 8.85 -6.84 -4.34
C TYR A 222 7.67 -6.56 -5.28
N THR A 223 6.44 -6.67 -4.75
CA THR A 223 5.19 -6.46 -5.49
C THR A 223 5.04 -5.03 -6.01
N ASP A 224 5.75 -4.08 -5.42
CA ASP A 224 5.79 -2.67 -5.82
C ASP A 224 6.90 -2.35 -6.86
N ASN A 225 7.48 -3.37 -7.48
CA ASN A 225 8.62 -3.30 -8.42
C ASN A 225 9.94 -2.77 -7.83
N SER A 226 10.04 -2.54 -6.52
CA SER A 226 11.32 -2.26 -5.88
C SER A 226 12.17 -3.53 -5.73
N SER A 227 13.46 -3.34 -5.45
CA SER A 227 14.39 -4.45 -5.21
C SER A 227 15.46 -4.10 -4.19
N LYS A 228 15.99 -5.12 -3.51
CA LYS A 228 17.04 -4.99 -2.49
C LYS A 228 18.03 -6.14 -2.60
N THR A 229 19.33 -5.85 -2.49
CA THR A 229 20.34 -6.90 -2.29
C THR A 229 20.18 -7.48 -0.89
N VAL A 230 20.04 -8.79 -0.80
CA VAL A 230 19.73 -9.50 0.45
C VAL A 230 20.74 -10.59 0.72
N THR A 231 20.87 -10.96 1.99
CA THR A 231 21.57 -12.17 2.41
C THR A 231 20.53 -13.28 2.53
N PRO A 232 20.60 -14.34 1.71
CA PRO A 232 19.74 -15.50 1.87
C PRO A 232 19.82 -16.07 3.29
N SER A 233 18.68 -16.53 3.81
CA SER A 233 18.62 -17.27 5.08
C SER A 233 19.26 -18.66 4.97
N SER A 234 19.30 -19.21 3.75
CA SER A 234 20.09 -20.40 3.44
C SER A 234 20.60 -20.38 2.00
N TRP A 235 21.76 -21.00 1.82
CA TRP A 235 22.30 -21.39 0.53
C TRP A 235 22.35 -22.90 0.44
N SER A 236 22.09 -23.44 -0.75
CA SER A 236 22.29 -24.85 -1.06
C SER A 236 22.80 -25.03 -2.48
N ASP A 237 23.39 -26.17 -2.75
CA ASP A 237 23.78 -26.60 -4.09
C ASP A 237 23.42 -28.08 -4.30
N ASN A 238 23.49 -28.54 -5.55
CA ASN A 238 23.13 -29.90 -5.94
C ASN A 238 24.33 -30.75 -6.40
N SER A 239 25.55 -30.33 -6.10
CA SER A 239 26.77 -30.96 -6.59
C SER A 239 27.59 -31.55 -5.46
N THR A 240 28.29 -32.65 -5.73
CA THR A 240 29.32 -33.17 -4.82
C THR A 240 30.68 -32.51 -5.05
N ALA A 241 30.84 -31.79 -6.16
CA ALA A 241 32.09 -31.17 -6.57
C ALA A 241 32.11 -29.64 -6.37
N LEU A 242 31.03 -29.08 -5.82
CA LEU A 242 30.94 -27.68 -5.45
C LEU A 242 30.34 -27.58 -4.05
N SER A 243 30.69 -26.53 -3.33
CA SER A 243 30.01 -26.12 -2.11
C SER A 243 29.80 -24.61 -2.12
N VAL A 244 28.67 -24.15 -1.59
CA VAL A 244 28.37 -22.75 -1.33
C VAL A 244 28.36 -22.49 0.18
N SER A 245 29.13 -21.53 0.64
CA SER A 245 29.15 -21.12 2.04
C SER A 245 27.96 -20.25 2.43
N THR A 246 27.78 -19.97 3.72
CA THR A 246 26.70 -19.11 4.23
C THR A 246 26.76 -17.67 3.74
N ASN A 247 27.94 -17.17 3.37
CA ASN A 247 28.12 -15.86 2.74
C ASN A 247 28.11 -15.91 1.19
N GLY A 248 27.78 -17.07 0.60
CA GLY A 248 27.64 -17.25 -0.84
C GLY A 248 28.95 -17.52 -1.58
N THR A 249 30.08 -17.71 -0.89
CA THR A 249 31.38 -18.03 -1.53
C THR A 249 31.37 -19.46 -2.06
N LEU A 250 31.86 -19.64 -3.28
CA LEU A 250 31.94 -20.94 -3.95
C LEU A 250 33.30 -21.59 -3.72
N SER A 251 33.30 -22.88 -3.42
CA SER A 251 34.50 -23.73 -3.45
C SER A 251 34.24 -24.98 -4.29
N THR A 252 35.23 -25.45 -5.01
CA THR A 252 35.13 -26.59 -5.93
C THR A 252 36.20 -27.64 -5.63
N THR A 253 35.88 -28.90 -5.92
CA THR A 253 36.83 -30.02 -5.91
C THR A 253 37.11 -30.48 -7.33
N ASN A 254 37.95 -31.51 -7.48
CA ASN A 254 38.32 -32.07 -8.77
C ASN A 254 37.10 -32.65 -9.51
N VAL A 255 37.04 -32.43 -10.84
CA VAL A 255 36.03 -33.04 -11.72
C VAL A 255 36.69 -33.68 -12.94
N ASN A 256 36.16 -34.83 -13.38
CA ASN A 256 36.68 -35.54 -14.57
C ASN A 256 36.25 -34.92 -15.91
N ALA A 257 35.31 -33.97 -15.89
CA ALA A 257 34.82 -33.21 -17.04
C ALA A 257 34.11 -31.94 -16.55
N ASP A 258 33.94 -30.96 -17.45
CA ASP A 258 33.13 -29.78 -17.17
C ASP A 258 31.75 -30.18 -16.63
N THR A 259 31.41 -29.68 -15.45
CA THR A 259 30.22 -30.11 -14.70
C THR A 259 29.40 -28.91 -14.29
N ASN A 260 28.10 -28.92 -14.57
CA ASN A 260 27.20 -27.86 -14.11
C ASN A 260 26.69 -28.16 -12.69
N ALA A 261 26.75 -27.17 -11.82
CA ALA A 261 26.12 -27.18 -10.50
C ALA A 261 25.06 -26.07 -10.43
N THR A 262 23.98 -26.30 -9.70
CA THR A 262 22.94 -25.30 -9.46
C THR A 262 23.02 -24.84 -8.01
N ILE A 263 23.18 -23.54 -7.81
CA ILE A 263 23.16 -22.88 -6.51
C ILE A 263 21.77 -22.32 -6.28
N THR A 264 21.21 -22.53 -5.09
CA THR A 264 19.91 -22.00 -4.70
C THR A 264 20.07 -21.15 -3.43
N GLY A 265 19.49 -19.96 -3.45
CA GLY A 265 19.41 -19.06 -2.29
C GLY A 265 17.96 -18.91 -1.87
N SER A 266 17.68 -19.17 -0.58
CA SER A 266 16.35 -18.97 0.02
C SER A 266 16.34 -17.69 0.86
N TYR A 267 15.32 -16.86 0.72
CA TYR A 267 15.18 -15.63 1.50
C TYR A 267 13.74 -15.49 2.01
N SER A 268 13.62 -15.08 3.28
CA SER A 268 12.34 -14.91 3.96
C SER A 268 12.21 -13.50 4.51
N GLU A 269 11.06 -12.87 4.28
CA GLU A 269 10.72 -11.57 4.84
C GLU A 269 9.21 -11.51 5.13
N ASN A 270 8.83 -11.00 6.31
CA ASN A 270 7.43 -10.89 6.74
C ASN A 270 6.62 -12.20 6.61
N GLY A 271 7.24 -13.33 6.95
CA GLY A 271 6.62 -14.66 6.88
C GLY A 271 6.50 -15.26 5.48
N LYS A 272 6.92 -14.55 4.42
CA LYS A 272 6.94 -15.05 3.05
C LYS A 272 8.36 -15.49 2.67
N THR A 273 8.49 -16.69 2.10
CA THR A 273 9.78 -17.25 1.68
C THR A 273 9.81 -17.43 0.16
N MET A 274 10.90 -17.02 -0.47
CA MET A 274 11.14 -17.17 -1.91
C MET A 274 12.53 -17.74 -2.16
N GLN A 275 12.68 -18.48 -3.25
CA GLN A 275 13.94 -19.05 -3.68
C GLN A 275 14.30 -18.54 -5.08
N GLY A 276 15.59 -18.37 -5.32
CA GLY A 276 16.16 -18.16 -6.64
C GLY A 276 17.34 -19.10 -6.84
N SER A 277 17.64 -19.42 -8.10
CA SER A 277 18.75 -20.31 -8.43
C SER A 277 19.58 -19.78 -9.60
N ALA A 278 20.86 -20.17 -9.62
CA ALA A 278 21.78 -19.91 -10.72
C ALA A 278 22.62 -21.16 -11.02
N THR A 279 22.94 -21.38 -12.29
CA THR A 279 23.84 -22.46 -12.71
C THR A 279 25.26 -21.93 -12.81
N VAL A 280 26.21 -22.69 -12.28
CA VAL A 280 27.65 -22.44 -12.31
C VAL A 280 28.33 -23.64 -12.98
N LYS A 281 29.20 -23.38 -13.95
CA LYS A 281 30.01 -24.43 -14.57
C LYS A 281 31.34 -24.62 -13.83
N ILE A 282 31.59 -25.82 -13.32
CA ILE A 282 32.90 -26.23 -12.82
C ILE A 282 33.75 -26.63 -14.03
N LEU A 283 34.87 -25.94 -14.26
CA LEU A 283 35.77 -26.20 -15.38
C LEU A 283 36.82 -27.24 -14.99
N ASN A 284 36.93 -28.32 -15.76
CA ASN A 284 38.00 -29.30 -15.62
C ASN A 284 39.29 -28.75 -16.27
N ALA A 285 40.43 -28.84 -15.58
CA ALA A 285 41.70 -28.32 -16.07
C ALA A 285 42.42 -29.27 -17.05
N LEU A 286 41.91 -30.48 -17.31
CA LEU A 286 42.50 -31.40 -18.28
C LEU A 286 42.19 -31.02 -19.75
N ALA A 287 42.93 -30.05 -20.28
CA ALA A 287 43.42 -30.05 -21.67
C ALA A 287 44.48 -28.95 -21.91
N ALA A 288 45.71 -29.16 -21.41
CA ALA A 288 46.89 -28.73 -22.17
C ALA A 288 47.64 -30.00 -22.60
N PRO A 289 47.70 -30.34 -23.90
CA PRO A 289 48.52 -31.46 -24.34
C PRO A 289 49.97 -31.15 -23.98
N ILE A 290 50.63 -32.08 -23.29
CA ILE A 290 52.07 -32.02 -23.02
C ILE A 290 52.77 -32.07 -24.38
N VAL A 291 53.21 -30.90 -24.88
CA VAL A 291 54.14 -30.85 -26.01
C VAL A 291 55.49 -31.35 -25.50
N SER A 292 55.74 -32.65 -25.67
CA SER A 292 57.07 -33.21 -25.46
C SER A 292 57.99 -32.70 -26.58
N ILE A 293 58.77 -31.65 -26.31
CA ILE A 293 59.87 -31.24 -27.18
C ILE A 293 60.96 -32.31 -27.05
N ARG A 294 61.03 -33.24 -28.01
CA ARG A 294 62.26 -34.02 -28.22
C ARG A 294 63.30 -33.08 -28.84
N MET A 295 64.28 -32.65 -28.05
CA MET A 295 65.52 -32.11 -28.61
C MET A 295 66.26 -33.26 -29.31
N LYS A 296 66.55 -33.09 -30.61
CA LYS A 296 67.46 -33.94 -31.37
C LYS A 296 68.87 -33.41 -31.24
#